data_AF-A0A432SF07-F1
#
_entry.id   AF-A0A432SF07-F1
#
_cell.length_a   1.000
_cell.length_b   1.000
_cell.length_c   1.000
_cell.angle_alpha   90.00
_cell.angle_beta   90.00
_cell.angle_gamma   90.00
#
_symmetry.space_group_name_H-M   'P 1'
#
loop_
_entity.id
_entity.type
_entity.pdbx_description
1 polymer ?
#
loop_
_entity_poly.entity_id
_entity_poly.type
_entity_poly.pdbx_seq_one_letter_code
_entity_poly.pdbx_strand_id
1 'polypeptide(L)'
;ESKKFDLKESAHFLQLELYSKPLALSQKHEMTPLLLELLKQEGLKLLTWSKRAKSLQDRVSFVNQHLKKSMESLSENVLLETLDVWLEPFMGDVKSPKMLEYLDIYPMLLSLLSWQNQQELSSLAPEKVNVPSGSNIFIDYSDITKPALYVKLQEMFGLEDTPKIFNDTIALQIQLLSPAMRLIQITYDLSSFWKNSYAEVRKELRGKYKRHYWPEDPYQAVATKNTKKHMMK
;
A
#
# COMPACT_ATOMS: atom_id res chain seq x y z
N GLU A 1 12.61 7.37 -22.24
CA GLU A 1 13.88 8.09 -22.47
C GLU A 1 14.88 7.67 -21.41
N SER A 2 16.11 7.29 -21.76
CA SER A 2 17.13 7.06 -20.74
C SER A 2 17.48 8.40 -20.11
N LYS A 3 17.18 8.61 -18.84
CA LYS A 3 17.72 9.75 -18.10
C LYS A 3 19.25 9.65 -18.18
N LYS A 4 19.88 10.62 -18.85
CA LYS A 4 21.34 10.76 -18.83
C LYS A 4 21.69 11.42 -17.50
N PHE A 5 22.50 10.73 -16.72
CA PHE A 5 23.06 11.27 -15.49
C PHE A 5 24.51 11.67 -15.78
N ASP A 6 24.86 12.89 -15.42
CA ASP A 6 26.20 13.43 -15.58
C ASP A 6 26.90 13.48 -14.22
N LEU A 7 28.20 13.18 -14.22
CA LEU A 7 29.05 13.29 -13.04
C LEU A 7 29.84 14.60 -13.13
N LYS A 8 29.89 15.37 -12.05
CA LYS A 8 30.70 16.59 -11.95
C LYS A 8 31.49 16.63 -10.66
N GLU A 9 32.66 17.22 -10.69
CA GLU A 9 33.40 17.64 -9.49
C GLU A 9 33.22 19.14 -9.33
N SER A 10 32.82 19.58 -8.14
CA SER A 10 32.73 21.00 -7.80
C SER A 10 33.42 21.29 -6.47
N ALA A 11 34.02 22.46 -6.37
CA ALA A 11 34.58 22.98 -5.13
C ALA A 11 33.81 24.20 -4.67
N HIS A 12 33.57 24.31 -3.38
CA HIS A 12 32.80 25.41 -2.78
C HIS A 12 33.58 26.08 -1.65
N PHE A 13 33.37 27.38 -1.49
CA PHE A 13 33.65 28.08 -0.24
C PHE A 13 32.31 28.46 0.39
N LEU A 14 31.95 27.78 1.48
CA LEU A 14 30.58 27.83 2.04
C LEU A 14 29.56 27.47 0.95
N GLN A 15 28.67 28.40 0.59
CA GLN A 15 27.65 28.21 -0.45
C GLN A 15 28.12 28.70 -1.84
N LEU A 16 29.31 29.27 -1.97
CA LEU A 16 29.82 29.81 -3.22
C LEU A 16 30.55 28.72 -4.02
N GLU A 17 30.05 28.37 -5.21
CA GLU A 17 30.75 27.47 -6.14
C GLU A 17 31.98 28.17 -6.73
N LEU A 18 33.17 27.63 -6.46
CA LEU A 18 34.46 28.13 -6.95
C LEU A 18 34.75 27.62 -8.36
N TYR A 19 34.45 26.34 -8.62
CA TYR A 19 34.51 25.73 -9.95
C TYR A 19 33.61 24.50 -10.03
N SER A 20 33.29 24.11 -11.27
CA SER A 20 32.62 22.85 -11.61
C SER A 20 33.19 22.29 -12.91
N LYS A 21 33.56 21.01 -12.93
CA LYS A 21 34.09 20.31 -14.11
C LYS A 21 33.38 18.97 -14.32
N PRO A 22 33.03 18.60 -15.55
CA PRO A 22 32.47 17.28 -15.84
C PRO A 22 33.52 16.19 -15.63
N LEU A 23 33.10 15.05 -15.08
CA LEU A 23 33.91 13.86 -14.87
C LEU A 23 33.35 12.70 -15.70
N ALA A 24 34.24 11.91 -16.29
CA ALA A 24 33.86 10.62 -16.86
C ALA A 24 33.68 9.59 -15.75
N LEU A 25 32.63 8.76 -15.83
CA LEU A 25 32.45 7.60 -14.96
C LEU A 25 33.66 6.65 -15.11
N SER A 26 34.54 6.66 -14.11
CA SER A 26 35.70 5.77 -14.02
C SER A 26 35.51 4.75 -12.89
N GLN A 27 36.17 3.58 -12.98
CA GLN A 27 36.09 2.52 -11.96
C GLN A 27 36.65 2.92 -10.58
N LYS A 28 37.24 4.12 -10.44
CA LYS A 28 37.90 4.59 -9.20
C LYS A 28 37.01 5.40 -8.27
N HIS A 29 35.79 5.77 -8.69
CA HIS A 29 34.90 6.55 -7.83
C HIS A 29 34.11 5.64 -6.89
N GLU A 30 33.99 6.04 -5.62
CA GLU A 30 33.01 5.46 -4.71
C GLU A 30 31.61 5.86 -5.19
N MET A 31 30.89 4.91 -5.78
CA MET A 31 29.60 5.17 -6.41
C MET A 31 28.49 5.43 -5.39
N THR A 32 28.53 4.76 -4.24
CA THR A 32 27.51 4.86 -3.20
C THR A 32 27.21 6.31 -2.78
N PRO A 33 28.17 7.12 -2.33
CA PRO A 33 27.89 8.50 -1.92
C PRO A 33 27.33 9.36 -3.06
N LEU A 34 27.80 9.16 -4.30
CA LEU A 34 27.28 9.86 -5.48
C LEU A 34 25.83 9.48 -5.79
N LEU A 35 25.47 8.21 -5.62
CA LEU A 35 24.10 7.73 -5.83
C LEU A 35 23.15 8.20 -4.71
N LEU A 36 23.64 8.29 -3.47
CA LEU A 36 22.88 8.86 -2.35
C LEU A 36 22.62 10.35 -2.58
N GLU A 37 23.61 11.11 -3.05
CA GLU A 37 23.42 12.52 -3.42
C GLU A 37 22.44 12.68 -4.59
N LEU A 38 22.54 11.82 -5.60
CA LEU A 38 21.57 11.79 -6.70
C LEU A 38 20.14 11.56 -6.20
N LEU A 39 19.94 10.63 -5.25
CA LEU A 39 18.62 10.39 -4.64
C LEU A 39 18.12 11.59 -3.83
N LYS A 40 19.01 12.31 -3.12
CA LYS A 40 18.64 13.55 -2.42
C LYS A 40 18.18 14.65 -3.38
N GLN A 41 18.77 14.73 -4.58
CA GLN A 41 18.43 15.74 -5.59
C GLN A 41 17.20 15.37 -6.43
N GLU A 42 17.10 14.12 -6.89
CA GLU A 42 16.03 13.67 -7.78
C GLU A 42 14.81 13.10 -7.06
N GLY A 43 14.96 12.73 -5.79
CA GLY A 43 13.94 12.08 -4.97
C GLY A 43 13.91 10.55 -5.11
N LEU A 44 13.03 9.91 -4.35
CA LEU A 44 12.91 8.44 -4.28
C LEU A 44 12.27 7.80 -5.52
N LYS A 45 11.87 8.61 -6.50
CA LYS A 45 11.29 8.18 -7.80
C LYS A 45 12.27 7.36 -8.66
N LEU A 46 13.56 7.37 -8.33
CA LEU A 46 14.58 6.54 -8.99
C LEU A 46 14.59 5.10 -8.48
N LEU A 47 13.91 4.84 -7.35
CA LEU A 47 13.76 3.50 -6.78
C LEU A 47 12.46 2.86 -7.28
N THR A 48 12.45 1.53 -7.39
CA THR A 48 11.23 0.79 -7.73
C THR A 48 10.49 0.38 -6.46
N TRP A 49 9.31 0.96 -6.26
CA TRP A 49 8.46 0.65 -5.12
C TRP A 49 7.53 -0.51 -5.42
N SER A 50 7.77 -1.65 -4.79
CA SER A 50 6.83 -2.77 -4.84
C SER A 50 5.50 -2.39 -4.15
N LYS A 51 4.40 -3.03 -4.53
CA LYS A 51 3.09 -2.83 -3.87
C LYS A 51 3.17 -3.08 -2.36
N ARG A 52 4.00 -4.03 -1.94
CA ARG A 52 4.20 -4.37 -0.52
C ARG A 52 5.00 -3.30 0.22
N ALA A 53 6.03 -2.73 -0.41
CA ALA A 53 6.78 -1.57 0.13
C ALA A 53 5.87 -0.35 0.31
N LYS A 54 5.05 -0.04 -0.72
CA LYS A 54 4.11 1.07 -0.64
C LYS A 54 3.05 0.85 0.44
N SER A 55 2.47 -0.36 0.49
CA SER A 55 1.52 -0.74 1.54
C SER A 55 2.12 -0.64 2.95
N LEU A 56 3.38 -1.02 3.14
CA LEU A 56 4.07 -0.85 4.43
C LEU A 56 4.15 0.63 4.83
N GLN A 57 4.58 1.50 3.92
CA GLN A 57 4.66 2.94 4.15
C GLN A 57 3.28 3.54 4.48
N ASP A 58 2.24 3.17 3.73
CA ASP A 58 0.89 3.67 3.92
C ASP A 58 0.30 3.22 5.26
N ARG A 59 0.52 1.95 5.65
CA ARG A 59 0.09 1.40 6.95
C ARG A 59 0.79 2.09 8.12
N VAL A 60 2.10 2.32 8.04
CA VAL A 60 2.84 3.05 9.08
C VAL A 60 2.33 4.47 9.21
N SER A 61 2.08 5.14 8.08
CA SER A 61 1.51 6.49 8.07
C SER A 61 0.13 6.50 8.75
N PHE A 62 -0.76 5.58 8.36
CA PHE A 62 -2.09 5.40 8.96
C PHE A 62 -2.02 5.22 10.48
N VAL A 63 -1.14 4.33 10.95
CA VAL A 63 -0.98 4.08 12.38
C VAL A 63 -0.44 5.31 13.11
N ASN A 64 0.56 5.99 12.54
CA ASN A 64 1.13 7.21 13.13
C ASN A 64 0.15 8.38 13.20
N GLN A 65 -0.82 8.45 12.29
CA GLN A 65 -1.88 9.48 12.36
C GLN A 65 -2.81 9.26 13.56
N HIS A 66 -3.04 8.01 13.97
CA HIS A 66 -4.01 7.65 15.00
C HIS A 66 -3.37 7.32 16.37
N LEU A 67 -2.08 6.97 16.41
CA LEU A 67 -1.32 6.75 17.63
C LEU A 67 -0.79 8.07 18.22
N LYS A 68 -0.84 8.17 19.56
CA LYS A 68 -0.20 9.26 20.31
C LYS A 68 1.32 9.13 20.36
N LYS A 69 1.84 7.89 20.36
CA LYS A 69 3.26 7.57 20.27
C LYS A 69 3.52 7.00 18.88
N SER A 70 4.21 7.75 18.04
CA SER A 70 4.48 7.36 16.66
C SER A 70 5.59 6.31 16.58
N MET A 71 5.40 5.35 15.67
CA MET A 71 6.46 4.50 15.12
C MET A 71 7.42 5.33 14.26
N GLU A 72 8.56 4.74 13.88
CA GLU A 72 9.48 5.38 12.93
C GLU A 72 8.75 5.75 11.63
N SER A 73 8.80 7.02 11.26
CA SER A 73 8.12 7.52 10.06
C SER A 73 8.82 6.99 8.81
N LEU A 74 8.02 6.49 7.87
CA LEU A 74 8.49 6.10 6.54
C LEU A 74 8.09 7.12 5.47
N SER A 75 7.80 8.37 5.86
CA SER A 75 7.46 9.44 4.90
C SER A 75 8.64 9.73 3.97
N GLU A 76 8.35 10.21 2.76
CA GLU A 76 9.38 10.48 1.75
C GLU A 76 10.47 11.42 2.25
N ASN A 77 10.10 12.49 2.98
CA ASN A 77 11.07 13.43 3.56
C ASN A 77 12.03 12.74 4.53
N VAL A 78 11.50 11.92 5.45
CA VAL A 78 12.32 11.21 6.44
C VAL A 78 13.24 10.21 5.75
N LEU A 79 12.74 9.49 4.75
CA LEU A 79 13.54 8.53 4.00
C LEU A 79 14.64 9.20 3.16
N LEU A 80 14.42 10.40 2.62
CA LEU A 80 15.46 11.17 1.92
C LEU A 80 16.53 11.69 2.88
N GLU A 81 16.13 12.10 4.08
CA GLU A 81 17.06 12.58 5.12
C GLU A 81 17.92 11.47 5.72
N THR A 82 17.45 10.22 5.68
CA THR A 82 18.08 9.06 6.35
C THR A 82 18.56 7.98 5.39
N LEU A 83 18.85 8.31 4.13
CA LEU A 83 19.30 7.35 3.10
C LEU A 83 20.56 6.57 3.54
N ASP A 84 21.46 7.22 4.28
CA ASP A 84 22.66 6.63 4.89
C ASP A 84 22.34 5.54 5.93
N VAL A 85 21.17 5.63 6.56
CA VAL A 85 20.74 4.66 7.58
C VAL A 85 20.04 3.47 6.94
N TRP A 86 19.09 3.71 6.03
CA TRP A 86 18.18 2.66 5.57
C TRP A 86 18.56 2.05 4.22
N LEU A 87 19.23 2.81 3.34
CA LEU A 87 19.54 2.39 1.98
C LEU A 87 21.02 2.05 1.80
N GLU A 88 21.93 2.92 2.25
CA GLU A 88 23.38 2.76 2.11
C GLU A 88 23.92 1.39 2.53
N PRO A 89 23.47 0.78 3.66
CA PRO A 89 23.95 -0.56 4.05
C PRO A 89 23.68 -1.66 3.02
N PHE A 90 22.72 -1.44 2.12
CA PHE A 90 22.31 -2.38 1.07
C PHE A 90 22.87 -2.02 -0.32
N MET A 91 23.69 -0.96 -0.43
CA MET A 91 24.20 -0.46 -1.71
C MET A 91 25.56 -1.03 -2.14
N GLY A 92 26.11 -2.01 -1.43
CA GLY A 92 27.49 -2.51 -1.66
C GLY A 92 27.80 -2.90 -3.12
N ASP A 93 26.84 -3.49 -3.84
CA ASP A 93 27.01 -3.91 -5.24
C ASP A 93 26.42 -2.91 -6.27
N VAL A 94 25.87 -1.79 -5.82
CA VAL A 94 25.17 -0.82 -6.67
C VAL A 94 26.17 0.14 -7.30
N LYS A 95 26.46 -0.07 -8.59
CA LYS A 95 27.49 0.68 -9.32
C LYS A 95 26.95 1.68 -10.35
N SER A 96 25.63 1.81 -10.48
CA SER A 96 25.03 2.72 -11.45
C SER A 96 23.63 3.16 -11.03
N PRO A 97 23.14 4.33 -11.51
CA PRO A 97 21.77 4.78 -11.24
C PRO A 97 20.72 3.77 -11.69
N LYS A 98 20.94 3.07 -12.81
CA LYS A 98 20.04 2.02 -13.30
C LYS A 98 19.90 0.87 -12.31
N MET A 99 20.93 0.58 -11.51
CA MET A 99 20.86 -0.49 -10.51
C MET A 99 19.94 -0.17 -9.33
N LEU A 100 19.66 1.11 -9.07
CA LEU A 100 18.71 1.56 -8.05
C LEU A 100 17.29 1.04 -8.30
N GLU A 101 16.91 0.90 -9.58
CA GLU A 101 15.61 0.37 -9.98
C GLU A 101 15.41 -1.11 -9.62
N TYR A 102 16.49 -1.85 -9.37
CA TYR A 102 16.45 -3.29 -9.05
C TYR A 102 16.51 -3.59 -7.55
N LEU A 103 16.62 -2.58 -6.70
CA LEU A 103 16.67 -2.77 -5.25
C LEU A 103 15.29 -3.18 -4.71
N ASP A 104 15.26 -4.20 -3.86
CA ASP A 104 14.04 -4.53 -3.11
C ASP A 104 13.94 -3.64 -1.87
N ILE A 105 13.09 -2.61 -1.99
CA ILE A 105 12.92 -1.58 -0.96
C ILE A 105 12.15 -2.11 0.25
N TYR A 106 11.29 -3.12 0.09
CA TYR A 106 10.46 -3.62 1.20
C TYR A 106 11.27 -4.09 2.42
N PRO A 107 12.25 -5.00 2.30
CA PRO A 107 13.02 -5.48 3.45
C PRO A 107 13.84 -4.36 4.11
N MET A 108 14.32 -3.38 3.32
CA MET A 108 15.08 -2.24 3.84
C MET A 108 14.19 -1.36 4.72
N LEU A 109 12.99 -1.00 4.26
CA LEU A 109 12.02 -0.27 5.06
C LEU A 109 11.55 -1.04 6.29
N LEU A 110 11.34 -2.36 6.15
CA LEU A 110 10.93 -3.20 7.27
C LEU A 110 11.99 -3.24 8.37
N SER A 111 13.29 -3.19 8.01
CA SER A 111 14.39 -3.17 8.99
C SER A 111 14.46 -1.90 9.83
N LEU A 112 13.82 -0.80 9.40
CA LEU A 112 13.70 0.41 10.22
C LEU A 112 12.72 0.25 11.39
N LEU A 113 11.78 -0.69 11.28
CA LEU A 113 10.81 -0.96 12.32
C LEU A 113 11.35 -2.01 13.29
N SER A 114 11.36 -1.68 14.58
CA SER A 114 11.61 -2.69 15.61
C SER A 114 10.63 -3.85 15.49
N TRP A 115 11.01 -5.05 15.94
CA TRP A 115 10.11 -6.21 15.92
C TRP A 115 8.79 -5.94 16.65
N GLN A 116 8.83 -5.18 17.74
CA GLN A 116 7.63 -4.74 18.46
C GLN A 116 6.73 -3.86 17.59
N ASN A 117 7.30 -2.87 16.89
CA ASN A 117 6.54 -2.01 15.97
C ASN A 117 5.96 -2.81 14.80
N GLN A 118 6.67 -3.82 14.29
CA GLN A 118 6.15 -4.71 13.23
C GLN A 118 4.94 -5.53 13.69
N GLN A 119 4.95 -6.03 14.93
CA GLN A 119 3.80 -6.72 15.52
C GLN A 119 2.63 -5.79 15.77
N GLU A 120 2.89 -4.63 16.37
CA GLU A 120 1.88 -3.62 16.64
C GLU A 120 1.23 -3.13 15.33
N LEU A 121 2.02 -2.88 14.29
CA LEU A 121 1.54 -2.52 12.95
C LEU A 121 0.64 -3.62 12.36
N SER A 122 1.00 -4.89 12.57
CA SER A 122 0.21 -6.03 12.08
C SER A 122 -1.12 -6.17 12.81
N SER A 123 -1.20 -5.76 14.07
CA SER A 123 -2.43 -5.75 14.88
C SER A 123 -3.31 -4.53 14.58
N LEU A 124 -2.72 -3.33 14.55
CA LEU A 124 -3.44 -2.07 14.40
C LEU A 124 -3.92 -1.83 12.97
N ALA A 125 -3.08 -2.17 11.99
CA ALA A 125 -3.36 -1.98 10.58
C ALA A 125 -3.03 -3.26 9.82
N PRO A 126 -3.85 -4.32 9.89
CA PRO A 126 -3.56 -5.58 9.21
C PRO A 126 -3.50 -5.41 7.68
N GLU A 127 -2.72 -6.24 7.00
CA GLU A 127 -2.65 -6.20 5.52
C GLU A 127 -3.94 -6.68 4.85
N LYS A 128 -4.64 -7.60 5.51
CA LYS A 128 -5.80 -8.30 4.95
C LYS A 128 -6.85 -8.53 6.02
N VAL A 129 -8.10 -8.62 5.58
CA VAL A 129 -9.24 -9.05 6.38
C VAL A 129 -9.83 -10.32 5.78
N ASN A 130 -10.14 -11.28 6.63
CA ASN A 130 -10.92 -12.45 6.24
C ASN A 130 -12.39 -12.06 6.13
N VAL A 131 -13.02 -12.39 5.02
CA VAL A 131 -14.47 -12.17 4.81
C VAL A 131 -15.20 -13.51 4.84
N PRO A 132 -16.53 -13.55 5.08
CA PRO A 132 -17.26 -14.81 5.30
C PRO A 132 -17.14 -15.84 4.18
N SER A 133 -16.79 -15.43 2.94
CA SER A 133 -16.49 -16.36 1.84
C SER A 133 -15.21 -17.20 2.07
N GLY A 134 -14.44 -16.92 3.13
CA GLY A 134 -13.12 -17.47 3.41
C GLY A 134 -11.98 -16.78 2.66
N SER A 135 -12.29 -15.77 1.83
CA SER A 135 -11.26 -14.98 1.13
C SER A 135 -10.53 -14.04 2.08
N ASN A 136 -9.24 -13.82 1.82
CA ASN A 136 -8.43 -12.80 2.50
C ASN A 136 -8.27 -11.60 1.56
N ILE A 137 -8.99 -10.52 1.85
CA ILE A 137 -9.04 -9.32 1.02
C ILE A 137 -8.03 -8.30 1.55
N PHE A 138 -7.18 -7.76 0.68
CA PHE A 138 -6.22 -6.72 1.07
C PHE A 138 -6.94 -5.43 1.41
N ILE A 139 -6.48 -4.77 2.48
CA ILE A 139 -6.91 -3.43 2.84
C ILE A 139 -6.01 -2.42 2.10
N ASP A 140 -6.62 -1.45 1.47
CA ASP A 140 -5.95 -0.31 0.86
C ASP A 140 -5.84 0.83 1.87
N TYR A 141 -4.60 1.25 2.15
CA TYR A 141 -4.28 2.34 3.09
C TYR A 141 -3.80 3.60 2.36
N SER A 142 -3.90 3.64 1.02
CA SER A 142 -3.40 4.77 0.23
C SER A 142 -4.07 6.10 0.59
N ASP A 143 -5.35 6.08 1.00
CA ASP A 143 -6.00 7.18 1.71
C ASP A 143 -5.92 6.93 3.21
N ILE A 144 -5.03 7.66 3.88
CA ILE A 144 -4.77 7.59 5.31
C ILE A 144 -6.03 7.84 6.17
N THR A 145 -7.01 8.56 5.65
CA THR A 145 -8.25 8.86 6.36
C THR A 145 -9.34 7.83 6.13
N LYS A 146 -9.20 7.00 5.10
CA LYS A 146 -10.25 6.09 4.60
C LYS A 146 -9.64 4.75 4.17
N PRO A 147 -9.14 3.93 5.12
CA PRO A 147 -8.71 2.58 4.80
C PRO A 147 -9.87 1.80 4.17
N ALA A 148 -9.65 1.24 2.98
CA ALA A 148 -10.71 0.73 2.12
C ALA A 148 -10.57 -0.76 1.83
N LEU A 149 -11.72 -1.43 1.72
CA LEU A 149 -11.84 -2.84 1.34
C LEU A 149 -12.59 -2.95 0.01
N TYR A 150 -11.88 -3.36 -1.04
CA TYR A 150 -12.46 -3.62 -2.36
C TYR A 150 -12.90 -5.07 -2.46
N VAL A 151 -14.19 -5.33 -2.27
CA VAL A 151 -14.71 -6.68 -2.10
C VAL A 151 -15.95 -6.90 -2.93
N LYS A 152 -16.08 -8.09 -3.53
CA LYS A 152 -17.31 -8.45 -4.25
C LYS A 152 -18.45 -8.56 -3.26
N LEU A 153 -19.61 -8.00 -3.60
CA LEU A 153 -20.78 -7.97 -2.73
C LEU A 153 -21.15 -9.36 -2.16
N GLN A 154 -21.08 -10.39 -3.01
CA GLN A 154 -21.40 -11.77 -2.65
C GLN A 154 -20.45 -12.42 -1.63
N GLU A 155 -19.27 -11.84 -1.43
CA GLU A 155 -18.31 -12.33 -0.43
C GLU A 155 -18.60 -11.77 0.97
N MET A 156 -19.48 -10.77 1.06
CA MET A 156 -19.88 -10.11 2.31
C MET A 156 -21.22 -10.61 2.84
N PHE A 157 -21.89 -11.55 2.16
CA PHE A 157 -23.12 -12.15 2.70
C PHE A 157 -22.88 -12.83 4.05
N GLY A 158 -23.87 -12.76 4.93
CA GLY A 158 -23.74 -13.22 6.31
C GLY A 158 -22.92 -12.31 7.23
N LEU A 159 -22.26 -11.28 6.71
CA LEU A 159 -21.61 -10.27 7.56
C LEU A 159 -22.57 -9.11 7.82
N GLU A 160 -22.97 -8.98 9.08
CA GLU A 160 -23.87 -7.91 9.53
C GLU A 160 -23.11 -6.60 9.77
N ASP A 161 -22.04 -6.67 10.56
CA ASP A 161 -21.26 -5.51 10.97
C ASP A 161 -20.13 -5.17 9.99
N THR A 162 -19.85 -3.87 9.84
CA THR A 162 -18.67 -3.42 9.08
C THR A 162 -17.39 -3.88 9.78
N PRO A 163 -16.46 -4.57 9.09
CA PRO A 163 -15.15 -4.86 9.64
C PRO A 163 -14.44 -3.61 10.14
N LYS A 164 -13.86 -3.70 11.33
CA LYS A 164 -13.10 -2.62 11.93
C LYS A 164 -11.63 -3.01 12.04
N ILE A 165 -10.78 -2.00 12.07
CA ILE A 165 -9.34 -2.11 12.31
C ILE A 165 -8.97 -1.20 13.48
N PHE A 166 -7.68 -1.14 13.81
CA PHE A 166 -7.16 -0.32 14.89
C PHE A 166 -7.83 -0.66 16.22
N ASN A 167 -7.77 -1.95 16.59
CA ASN A 167 -8.42 -2.52 17.78
C ASN A 167 -9.94 -2.25 17.81
N ASP A 168 -10.62 -2.56 16.71
CA ASP A 168 -12.08 -2.41 16.54
C ASP A 168 -12.65 -0.97 16.70
N THR A 169 -11.80 0.04 16.52
CA THR A 169 -12.23 1.45 16.67
C THR A 169 -12.53 2.13 15.34
N ILE A 170 -11.87 1.75 14.25
CA ILE A 170 -12.00 2.40 12.94
C ILE A 170 -12.68 1.46 11.96
N ALA A 171 -13.88 1.80 11.50
CA ALA A 171 -14.59 1.04 10.48
C ALA A 171 -13.93 1.23 9.10
N LEU A 172 -13.75 0.13 8.37
CA LEU A 172 -13.27 0.18 7.00
C LEU A 172 -14.32 0.77 6.07
N GLN A 173 -13.86 1.54 5.07
CA GLN A 173 -14.69 1.89 3.93
C GLN A 173 -14.86 0.65 3.04
N ILE A 174 -16.07 0.12 2.93
CA ILE A 174 -16.36 -1.02 2.07
C ILE A 174 -16.76 -0.53 0.69
N GLN A 175 -15.94 -0.86 -0.30
CA GLN A 175 -16.26 -0.68 -1.72
C GLN A 175 -16.80 -1.99 -2.27
N LEU A 176 -18.12 -2.09 -2.34
CA LEU A 176 -18.84 -3.26 -2.83
C LEU A 176 -18.76 -3.31 -4.35
N LEU A 177 -18.23 -4.43 -4.86
CA LEU A 177 -17.99 -4.67 -6.27
C LEU A 177 -18.94 -5.71 -6.85
N SER A 178 -19.24 -5.55 -8.13
CA SER A 178 -19.93 -6.56 -8.94
C SER A 178 -19.01 -7.75 -9.26
N PRO A 179 -19.54 -8.87 -9.79
CA PRO A 179 -18.71 -9.99 -10.21
C PRO A 179 -17.66 -9.61 -11.27
N ALA A 180 -17.92 -8.55 -12.05
CA ALA A 180 -17.00 -7.99 -13.03
C ALA A 180 -16.07 -6.91 -12.46
N MET A 181 -15.90 -6.83 -11.13
CA MET A 181 -15.04 -5.88 -10.42
C MET A 181 -15.38 -4.40 -10.66
N ARG A 182 -16.62 -4.09 -11.06
CA ARG A 182 -17.11 -2.70 -11.13
C ARG A 182 -17.71 -2.28 -9.80
N LEU A 183 -17.41 -1.06 -9.37
CA LEU A 183 -17.97 -0.44 -8.17
C LEU A 183 -19.49 -0.37 -8.26
N ILE A 184 -20.16 -0.80 -7.19
CA ILE A 184 -21.61 -0.73 -7.03
C ILE A 184 -21.95 0.32 -5.98
N GLN A 185 -21.35 0.20 -4.80
CA GLN A 185 -21.67 1.02 -3.64
C GLN A 185 -20.42 1.22 -2.78
N ILE A 186 -20.31 2.40 -2.16
CA ILE A 186 -19.37 2.67 -1.08
C ILE A 186 -20.19 2.80 0.21
N THR A 187 -19.76 2.14 1.29
CA THR A 187 -20.40 2.27 2.61
C THR A 187 -19.38 2.19 3.74
N TYR A 188 -19.67 2.88 4.85
CA TYR A 188 -18.98 2.70 6.15
C TYR A 188 -19.86 1.93 7.14
N ASP A 189 -21.13 1.71 6.78
CA ASP A 189 -22.13 1.04 7.58
C ASP A 189 -22.77 -0.06 6.72
N LEU A 190 -22.23 -1.26 6.85
CA LEU A 190 -22.66 -2.43 6.10
C LEU A 190 -24.09 -2.85 6.50
N SER A 191 -24.44 -2.72 7.78
CA SER A 191 -25.78 -3.01 8.30
C SER A 191 -26.83 -2.10 7.66
N SER A 192 -26.56 -0.79 7.61
CA SER A 192 -27.45 0.17 6.93
C SER A 192 -27.56 -0.11 5.43
N PHE A 193 -26.46 -0.51 4.76
CA PHE A 193 -26.49 -0.91 3.36
C PHE A 193 -27.45 -2.11 3.13
N TRP A 194 -27.34 -3.15 3.94
CA TRP A 194 -28.21 -4.33 3.83
C TRP A 194 -29.67 -3.98 4.04
N LYS A 195 -29.96 -3.15 5.03
CA LYS A 195 -31.33 -2.75 5.38
C LYS A 195 -31.98 -1.87 4.31
N ASN A 196 -31.24 -0.91 3.75
CA ASN A 196 -31.82 0.20 3.00
C ASN A 196 -31.53 0.17 1.49
N SER A 197 -30.38 -0.36 1.06
CA SER A 197 -29.90 -0.22 -0.32
C SER A 197 -29.80 -1.53 -1.07
N TYR A 198 -29.57 -2.65 -0.36
CA TYR A 198 -29.34 -3.95 -1.00
C TYR A 198 -30.48 -4.40 -1.91
N ALA A 199 -31.74 -4.18 -1.52
CA ALA A 199 -32.90 -4.63 -2.29
C ALA A 199 -32.94 -4.04 -3.71
N GLU A 200 -32.53 -2.78 -3.87
CA GLU A 200 -32.45 -2.10 -5.17
C GLU A 200 -31.24 -2.61 -5.98
N VAL A 201 -30.06 -2.62 -5.36
CA VAL A 201 -28.84 -3.17 -5.96
C VAL A 201 -29.05 -4.60 -6.47
N ARG A 202 -29.74 -5.43 -5.68
CA ARG A 202 -30.08 -6.81 -6.04
C ARG A 202 -30.92 -6.89 -7.32
N LYS A 203 -31.91 -6.01 -7.50
CA LYS A 203 -32.77 -6.00 -8.69
C LYS A 203 -31.94 -5.77 -9.96
N GLU A 204 -31.01 -4.82 -9.91
CA GLU A 204 -30.10 -4.54 -11.03
C GLU A 204 -29.16 -5.72 -11.29
N LEU A 205 -28.47 -6.21 -10.25
CA LEU A 205 -27.47 -7.26 -10.37
C LEU A 205 -28.06 -8.59 -10.85
N ARG A 206 -29.28 -8.94 -10.42
CA ARG A 206 -29.95 -10.17 -10.86
C ARG A 206 -30.28 -10.14 -12.35
N GLY A 207 -30.60 -8.96 -12.91
CA GLY A 207 -30.80 -8.78 -14.34
C GLY A 207 -29.51 -8.96 -15.15
N LYS A 208 -28.44 -8.30 -14.71
CA LYS A 208 -27.14 -8.24 -15.40
C LYS A 208 -26.28 -9.49 -15.23
N TYR A 209 -26.31 -10.10 -14.04
CA TYR A 209 -25.45 -11.21 -13.63
C TYR A 209 -26.27 -12.45 -13.24
N LYS A 210 -27.09 -12.96 -14.15
CA LYS A 210 -28.06 -14.07 -13.94
C LYS A 210 -27.45 -15.38 -13.40
N ARG A 211 -26.15 -15.63 -13.63
CA ARG A 211 -25.44 -16.85 -13.16
C ARG A 211 -24.95 -16.77 -11.71
N HIS A 212 -25.05 -15.61 -11.07
CA HIS A 212 -24.58 -15.38 -9.71
C HIS A 212 -25.72 -15.51 -8.70
N TYR A 213 -25.35 -15.73 -7.44
CA TYR A 213 -26.28 -15.91 -6.34
C TYR A 213 -26.63 -14.55 -5.72
N TRP A 214 -27.92 -14.20 -5.76
CA TRP A 214 -28.46 -12.93 -5.27
C TRP A 214 -29.64 -13.21 -4.30
N PRO A 215 -29.36 -13.54 -3.03
CA PRO A 215 -30.36 -13.90 -2.02
C PRO A 215 -31.35 -12.77 -1.76
N GLU A 216 -32.52 -13.09 -1.21
CA GLU A 216 -33.45 -12.07 -0.70
C GLU A 216 -33.02 -11.58 0.67
N ASP A 217 -32.62 -12.53 1.52
CA ASP A 217 -32.02 -12.26 2.82
C ASP A 217 -30.48 -12.34 2.73
N PRO A 218 -29.75 -11.22 2.77
CA PRO A 218 -28.29 -11.22 2.73
C PRO A 218 -27.64 -11.69 4.04
N TYR A 219 -28.37 -11.71 5.17
CA TYR A 219 -27.83 -12.06 6.49
C TYR A 219 -27.74 -13.58 6.70
N GLN A 220 -28.67 -14.34 6.13
CA GLN A 220 -28.67 -15.81 6.20
C GLN A 220 -28.01 -16.47 4.97
N ALA A 221 -27.54 -15.66 4.03
CA ALA A 221 -26.96 -16.16 2.80
C ALA A 221 -25.52 -16.63 2.99
N VAL A 222 -25.21 -17.78 2.41
CA VAL A 222 -23.85 -18.32 2.38
C VAL A 222 -23.00 -17.46 1.43
N ALA A 223 -21.99 -16.79 1.98
CA ALA A 223 -21.02 -16.05 1.19
C ALA A 223 -20.24 -16.95 0.25
N THR A 224 -19.92 -16.41 -0.93
CA THR A 224 -19.21 -17.18 -1.96
C THR A 224 -18.39 -16.29 -2.86
N LYS A 225 -17.19 -16.76 -3.20
CA LYS A 225 -16.38 -16.17 -4.29
C LYS A 225 -16.76 -16.71 -5.68
N ASN A 226 -17.60 -17.74 -5.72
CA ASN A 226 -17.90 -18.54 -6.91
C ASN A 226 -19.29 -18.22 -7.49
N THR A 227 -19.59 -18.77 -8.67
CA THR A 227 -20.94 -18.71 -9.26
C THR A 227 -21.86 -19.78 -8.65
N LYS A 228 -23.19 -19.62 -8.84
CA LYS A 228 -24.21 -20.52 -8.25
C LYS A 228 -23.98 -22.00 -8.61
N LYS A 229 -23.50 -22.29 -9.82
CA LYS A 229 -23.20 -23.66 -10.29
C LYS A 229 -22.11 -24.35 -9.45
N HIS A 230 -21.15 -23.58 -8.94
CA HIS A 230 -20.03 -24.09 -8.15
C HIS A 230 -20.33 -24.15 -6.64
N MET A 231 -21.50 -23.65 -6.20
CA MET A 231 -21.96 -23.79 -4.80
C MET A 231 -22.74 -25.09 -4.56
N MET A 232 -23.28 -25.70 -5.62
CA MET A 232 -24.11 -26.92 -5.56
C MET A 232 -23.32 -28.20 -5.82
N LYS A 233 -21.98 -28.11 -5.86
CA LYS A 233 -21.04 -29.23 -5.91
C LYS A 233 -20.32 -29.32 -4.58
#